data_AF-A0A3M7BSM1-F1
#
_entry.id   AF-A0A3M7BSM1-F1
#
_cell.length_a   1.000
_cell.length_b   1.000
_cell.length_c   1.000
_cell.angle_alpha   90.00
_cell.angle_beta   90.00
_cell.angle_gamma   90.00
#
_symmetry.space_group_name_H-M   'P 1'
#
loop_
_entity.id
_entity.type
_entity.pdbx_description
1 polymer ?
#
loop_
_entity_poly.entity_id
_entity_poly.type
_entity_poly.pdbx_seq_one_letter_code
_entity_poly.pdbx_strand_id
1 'polypeptide(L)'
;MGNFLGQRLCEDVGIPPRDSVTQCKKALKAVHINIHDLVAAKQVGQHPRRFPTRQALRDYIVATNKWFSKEVAKRNGFLKALLIEVWG
;
A
#
# COMPACT_ATOMS: atom_id res chain seq x y z
N MET A 1 -12.93 -14.33 17.56
CA MET A 1 -12.36 -12.98 17.35
C MET A 1 -11.66 -12.94 16.00
N GLY A 2 -12.39 -12.56 14.95
CA GLY A 2 -11.89 -12.59 13.57
C GLY A 2 -10.99 -11.40 13.26
N ASN A 3 -9.98 -11.63 12.41
CA ASN A 3 -8.92 -10.71 12.01
C ASN A 3 -9.47 -9.41 11.33
N PHE A 4 -9.79 -8.37 12.11
CA PHE A 4 -10.32 -7.08 11.61
C PHE A 4 -9.28 -6.17 10.93
N LEU A 5 -7.98 -6.49 11.04
CA LEU A 5 -6.91 -5.68 10.46
C LEU A 5 -6.94 -5.65 8.91
N GLY A 6 -7.50 -6.68 8.28
CA GLY A 6 -7.46 -6.82 6.83
C GLY A 6 -8.48 -6.00 6.05
N GLN A 7 -9.72 -5.88 6.56
CA GLN A 7 -10.76 -5.09 5.91
C GLN A 7 -10.47 -3.59 6.03
N ARG A 8 -10.02 -3.14 7.20
CA ARG A 8 -9.72 -1.72 7.46
C ARG A 8 -8.63 -1.17 6.57
N LEU A 9 -7.64 -1.97 6.22
CA LEU A 9 -6.57 -1.52 5.34
C LEU A 9 -7.05 -1.27 3.91
N CYS A 10 -8.01 -2.05 3.41
CA CYS A 10 -8.61 -1.77 2.11
C CYS A 10 -9.29 -0.39 2.10
N GLU A 11 -10.03 -0.07 3.16
CA GLU A 11 -10.64 1.25 3.32
C GLU A 11 -9.59 2.37 3.45
N ASP A 12 -8.54 2.15 4.25
CA ASP A 12 -7.44 3.12 4.45
C ASP A 12 -6.74 3.48 3.13
N VAL A 13 -6.59 2.52 2.22
CA VAL A 13 -6.02 2.78 0.89
C VAL A 13 -7.05 3.31 -0.11
N GLY A 14 -8.32 3.44 0.27
CA GLY A 14 -9.47 3.89 -0.54
C GLY A 14 -10.07 2.83 -1.48
N ILE A 15 -9.85 1.54 -1.21
CA ILE A 15 -10.46 0.43 -1.93
C ILE A 15 -11.79 0.10 -1.23
N PRO A 16 -12.90 -0.07 -1.96
CA PRO A 16 -14.16 -0.51 -1.36
C PRO A 16 -13.97 -1.81 -0.56
N PRO A 17 -14.68 -2.00 0.56
CA PRO A 17 -14.58 -3.22 1.34
C PRO A 17 -14.77 -4.45 0.46
N ARG A 18 -13.94 -5.47 0.70
CA ARG A 18 -13.96 -6.73 -0.06
C ARG A 18 -14.37 -7.86 0.87
N ASP A 19 -15.09 -8.82 0.32
CA ASP A 19 -15.67 -9.95 1.07
C ASP A 19 -14.61 -10.89 1.66
N SER A 20 -13.36 -10.79 1.20
CA SER A 20 -12.25 -11.59 1.72
C SER A 20 -10.91 -10.85 1.75
N VAL A 21 -10.05 -11.27 2.67
CA VAL A 21 -8.65 -10.82 2.77
C VAL A 21 -7.88 -11.06 1.46
N THR A 22 -8.18 -12.16 0.75
CA THR A 22 -7.53 -12.49 -0.53
C THR A 22 -7.93 -11.50 -1.62
N GLN A 23 -9.22 -11.15 -1.72
CA GLN A 23 -9.68 -10.13 -2.67
C GLN A 23 -9.11 -8.75 -2.32
N CYS A 24 -9.02 -8.40 -1.03
CA CYS A 24 -8.39 -7.16 -0.59
C CYS A 24 -6.92 -7.09 -1.01
N LYS A 25 -6.14 -8.15 -0.75
CA LYS A 25 -4.73 -8.23 -1.19
C LYS A 25 -4.57 -8.14 -2.71
N LYS A 26 -5.47 -8.72 -3.49
CA LYS A 26 -5.45 -8.59 -4.96
C LYS A 26 -5.70 -7.15 -5.40
N ALA A 27 -6.69 -6.48 -4.79
CA ALA A 27 -6.98 -5.09 -5.09
C ALA A 27 -5.81 -4.17 -4.68
N LEU A 28 -5.18 -4.41 -3.52
CA LEU A 28 -4.00 -3.67 -3.06
C LEU A 28 -2.83 -3.74 -4.06
N LYS A 29 -2.60 -4.90 -4.68
CA LYS A 29 -1.54 -5.04 -5.70
C LYS A 29 -1.77 -4.21 -6.97
N ALA A 30 -3.03 -3.84 -7.25
CA ALA A 30 -3.37 -3.00 -8.39
C ALA A 30 -3.25 -1.49 -8.07
N VAL A 31 -3.05 -1.14 -6.80
CA VAL A 31 -2.89 0.25 -6.36
C VAL A 31 -1.41 0.59 -6.27
N HIS A 32 -1.02 1.67 -6.95
CA HIS A 32 0.33 2.21 -6.86
C HIS A 32 0.35 3.34 -5.84
N ILE A 33 0.74 3.05 -4.60
CA ILE A 33 0.90 4.02 -3.50
C ILE A 33 2.24 3.80 -2.79
N ASN A 34 2.82 4.85 -2.24
CA ASN A 34 3.97 4.70 -1.35
C ASN A 34 3.50 4.36 0.08
N ILE A 35 4.19 3.45 0.76
CA ILE A 35 3.82 3.02 2.12
C ILE A 35 4.00 4.16 3.15
N HIS A 36 5.01 5.01 3.00
CA HIS A 36 5.19 6.18 3.88
C HIS A 36 4.03 7.16 3.72
N ASP A 37 3.58 7.40 2.49
CA ASP A 37 2.44 8.29 2.22
C ASP A 37 1.13 7.71 2.77
N LEU A 38 0.96 6.38 2.74
CA LEU A 38 -0.16 5.70 3.40
C LEU A 38 -0.16 5.94 4.91
N VAL A 39 0.99 5.78 5.57
CA VAL A 39 1.10 6.00 7.02
C VAL A 39 0.83 7.46 7.37
N ALA A 40 1.43 8.40 6.62
CA ALA A 40 1.23 9.83 6.83
C ALA A 40 -0.23 10.25 6.61
N ALA A 41 -0.85 9.80 5.52
CA ALA A 41 -2.25 10.10 5.23
C ALA A 41 -3.18 9.55 6.32
N LYS A 42 -2.91 8.33 6.81
CA LYS A 42 -3.68 7.73 7.91
C LYS A 42 -3.57 8.53 9.22
N GLN A 43 -2.41 9.10 9.54
CA GLN A 43 -2.23 9.93 10.73
C GLN A 43 -3.07 11.22 10.69
N VAL A 44 -3.31 11.76 9.50
CA VAL A 44 -4.10 12.99 9.31
C VAL A 44 -5.54 12.71 8.86
N GLY A 45 -5.97 11.46 8.81
CA GLY A 45 -7.32 11.07 8.37
C GLY A 45 -7.61 11.31 6.88
N GLN A 46 -6.58 11.32 6.04
CA GLN A 46 -6.68 11.52 4.59
C GLN A 46 -6.33 10.22 3.82
N HIS A 47 -6.57 10.23 2.52
CA HIS A 47 -6.15 9.16 1.62
C HIS A 47 -4.75 9.43 1.04
N PRO A 48 -3.93 8.38 0.85
CA PRO A 48 -2.60 8.55 0.26
C PRO A 48 -2.67 8.94 -1.22
N ARG A 49 -1.62 9.58 -1.69
CA ARG A 49 -1.42 9.85 -3.12
C ARG A 49 -1.34 8.54 -3.90
N ARG A 50 -2.26 8.36 -4.85
CA ARG A 50 -2.25 7.27 -5.82
C ARG A 50 -1.51 7.68 -7.08
N PHE A 51 -0.74 6.74 -7.61
CA PHE A 51 -0.03 6.90 -8.87
C PHE A 51 -0.76 6.12 -9.97
N PRO A 52 -0.85 6.69 -11.19
CA PRO A 52 -1.56 6.04 -12.29
C PRO A 52 -0.83 4.78 -12.77
N THR A 53 0.50 4.74 -12.65
CA THR A 53 1.32 3.63 -13.11
C THR A 53 2.37 3.25 -12.08
N ARG A 54 2.85 2.00 -12.17
CA ARG A 54 3.99 1.52 -11.40
C ARG A 54 5.25 2.36 -11.66
N GLN A 55 5.47 2.79 -12.91
CA GLN A 55 6.61 3.63 -13.27
C GLN A 55 6.55 4.99 -12.56
N ALA A 56 5.38 5.65 -12.55
CA ALA A 56 5.21 6.92 -11.85
C ALA A 56 5.48 6.81 -10.34
N LEU A 57 5.11 5.68 -9.72
CA LEU A 57 5.47 5.40 -8.32
C LEU A 57 6.98 5.16 -8.15
N ARG A 58 7.66 4.46 -9.08
CA ARG A 58 9.12 4.28 -9.05
C ARG A 58 9.84 5.62 -9.13
N ASP A 59 9.49 6.44 -10.12
CA ASP A 59 10.10 7.75 -10.33
C ASP A 59 9.92 8.65 -9.10
N TYR A 60 8.73 8.61 -8.51
CA TYR A 60 8.45 9.30 -7.25
C TYR A 60 9.32 8.81 -6.09
N ILE A 61 9.47 7.49 -5.91
CA ILE A 61 10.31 6.92 -4.84
C ILE A 61 11.77 7.35 -5.01
N VAL A 62 12.29 7.28 -6.23
CA VAL A 62 13.67 7.67 -6.54
C VAL A 62 13.86 9.17 -6.31
N ALA A 63 12.96 10.01 -6.82
CA ALA A 63 13.05 11.46 -6.68
C ALA A 63 12.93 11.95 -5.23
N THR A 64 12.17 11.25 -4.38
CA THR A 64 11.93 11.64 -2.98
C THR A 64 12.75 10.85 -1.96
N ASN A 65 13.50 9.85 -2.41
CA ASN A 65 14.24 8.91 -1.56
C ASN A 65 13.33 8.18 -0.52
N LYS A 66 12.03 8.04 -0.79
CA LYS A 66 11.04 7.40 0.11
C LYS A 66 11.01 5.88 -0.01
N TRP A 67 12.15 5.25 0.26
CA TRP A 67 12.31 3.79 0.22
C TRP A 67 11.64 3.12 1.42
N PHE A 68 10.99 1.98 1.18
CA PHE A 68 10.46 1.13 2.25
C PHE A 68 11.17 -0.21 2.27
N SER A 69 11.61 -0.65 3.45
CA SER A 69 12.35 -1.91 3.59
C SER A 69 11.49 -3.12 3.19
N LYS A 70 11.99 -3.90 2.23
CA LYS A 70 11.38 -5.17 1.79
C LYS A 70 11.24 -6.16 2.94
N GLU A 71 12.21 -6.21 3.85
CA GLU A 71 12.20 -7.12 4.99
C GLU A 71 11.09 -6.76 5.98
N VAL A 72 10.93 -5.48 6.28
CA VAL A 72 9.86 -4.99 7.16
C VAL A 72 8.49 -5.26 6.54
N ALA A 73 8.31 -4.96 5.25
CA ALA A 73 7.06 -5.21 4.57
C ALA A 73 6.68 -6.70 4.51
N LYS A 74 7.65 -7.62 4.42
CA LYS A 74 7.35 -9.07 4.44
C LYS A 74 6.73 -9.55 5.76
N ARG A 75 7.01 -8.88 6.89
CA ARG A 75 6.41 -9.19 8.20
C ARG A 75 4.92 -8.90 8.25
N ASN A 76 4.41 -8.04 7.35
CA ASN A 76 2.99 -7.73 7.22
C ASN A 76 2.50 -8.09 5.81
N GLY A 77 1.68 -9.14 5.71
CA GLY A 77 1.18 -9.66 4.43
C GLY A 77 0.41 -8.65 3.57
N PHE A 78 -0.04 -7.53 4.15
CA PHE A 78 -0.66 -6.44 3.39
C PHE A 78 0.35 -5.39 2.91
N LEU A 79 1.31 -4.98 3.75
CA LEU A 79 2.39 -4.10 3.30
C LEU A 79 3.20 -4.76 2.17
N LYS A 80 3.41 -6.07 2.26
CA LYS A 80 3.98 -6.87 1.17
C LYS A 80 3.20 -6.74 -0.14
N ALA A 81 1.87 -6.60 -0.08
CA ALA A 81 1.03 -6.46 -1.28
C ALA A 81 1.17 -5.09 -1.95
N LEU A 82 1.65 -4.07 -1.22
CA LEU A 82 1.89 -2.71 -1.71
C LEU A 82 3.33 -2.47 -2.18
N LEU A 83 4.24 -3.41 -1.92
CA LEU A 83 5.62 -3.28 -2.36
C LEU A 83 5.71 -3.32 -3.89
N ILE A 84 6.52 -2.41 -4.43
CA ILE A 84 6.99 -2.47 -5.81
C ILE A 84 8.51 -2.64 -5.83
N GLU A 85 9.03 -3.38 -6.80
CA GLU A 85 10.46 -3.34 -7.09
C GLU A 85 10.77 -2.04 -7.84
N VAL A 86 11.80 -1.32 -7.38
CA VAL A 86 12.21 -0.02 -7.93
C VAL A 86 13.56 -0.14 -8.67
N TRP A 87 14.28 -1.23 -8.45
CA TRP A 87 15.46 -1.63 -9.23
C TRP A 87 15.25 -3.08 -9.68
N GLY A 88 15.53 -3.32 -10.96
CA GLY A 88 15.45 -4.59 -11.67
C GLY A 88 16.21 -4.41 -12.97
#